data_AF-A0A0Q7CM21-F1
#
_entry.id   AF-A0A0Q7CM21-F1
#
_cell.length_a   1.000
_cell.length_b   1.000
_cell.length_c   1.000
_cell.angle_alpha   90.00
_cell.angle_beta   90.00
_cell.angle_gamma   90.00
#
_symmetry.space_group_name_H-M   'P 1'
#
loop_
_entity.id
_entity.type
_entity.pdbx_description
1 polymer ?
#
loop_
_entity_poly.entity_id
_entity_poly.type
_entity_poly.pdbx_seq_one_letter_code
_entity_poly.pdbx_strand_id
1 'polypeptide(L)'
;MNLHFQRHVTVPAYTRDLMSKNQFKWSAEFEVPAIGEDVVIWLNGVGRAKVVGYATDGGYLGVMSMPYNPPAWWVRQNGPAGLDNPALAFGAEITPVSPAEAP
;
A
#
# COMPACT_ATOMS: atom_id res chain seq x y z
N MET A 1 12.21 7.57 -19.03
CA MET A 1 10.89 7.77 -18.39
C MET A 1 11.15 8.28 -16.99
N ASN A 2 10.68 9.48 -16.67
CA ASN A 2 10.74 10.01 -15.31
C ASN A 2 9.80 9.18 -14.43
N LEU A 3 10.37 8.30 -13.60
CA LEU A 3 9.63 7.47 -12.65
C LEU A 3 9.31 8.33 -11.41
N HIS A 4 8.34 9.23 -11.54
CA HIS A 4 7.82 10.01 -10.42
C HIS A 4 6.68 9.28 -9.71
N PHE A 5 6.51 9.58 -8.42
CA PHE A 5 5.34 9.19 -7.64
C PHE A 5 4.05 9.58 -8.39
N GLN A 6 3.15 8.61 -8.58
CA GLN A 6 1.86 8.82 -9.21
C GLN A 6 0.77 8.07 -8.44
N ARG A 7 -0.34 8.75 -8.11
CA ARG A 7 -1.52 8.14 -7.47
C ARG A 7 -2.46 7.53 -8.51
N HIS A 8 -3.12 6.42 -8.16
CA HIS A 8 -4.11 5.74 -8.98
C HIS A 8 -5.36 5.42 -8.16
N VAL A 9 -6.52 5.46 -8.81
CA VAL A 9 -7.83 5.11 -8.22
C VAL A 9 -8.26 3.67 -8.51
N THR A 10 -7.53 2.98 -9.39
CA THR A 10 -7.69 1.57 -9.72
C THR A 10 -6.32 0.92 -9.83
N VAL A 11 -6.26 -0.41 -9.70
CA VAL A 11 -5.03 -1.17 -9.92
C VAL A 11 -4.66 -1.08 -11.41
N PRO A 12 -3.47 -0.57 -11.78
CA PRO A 12 -3.04 -0.57 -13.17
C PRO A 12 -3.02 -1.99 -13.74
N ALA A 13 -3.35 -2.14 -15.02
CA ALA A 13 -3.40 -3.46 -15.65
C ALA A 13 -2.03 -4.16 -15.62
N TYR A 14 -2.06 -5.50 -15.53
CA TYR A 14 -0.89 -6.39 -15.67
C TYR A 14 0.24 -6.22 -14.65
N THR A 15 -0.02 -5.57 -13.51
CA THR A 15 0.99 -5.31 -12.46
C THR A 15 1.59 -6.57 -11.83
N ARG A 16 0.98 -7.73 -12.06
CA ARG A 16 1.46 -9.05 -11.64
C ARG A 16 2.26 -9.81 -12.70
N ASP A 17 2.32 -9.32 -13.94
CA ASP A 17 3.13 -9.94 -14.99
C ASP A 17 4.59 -9.49 -14.84
N LEU A 18 5.39 -10.33 -14.16
CA LEU A 18 6.81 -10.07 -13.93
C LEU A 18 7.65 -10.04 -15.23
N MET A 19 7.11 -10.54 -16.35
CA MET A 19 7.78 -10.55 -17.65
C MET A 19 7.52 -9.27 -18.46
N SER A 20 6.56 -8.45 -18.02
CA SER A 20 6.23 -7.20 -18.69
C SER A 20 7.29 -6.12 -18.45
N LYS A 21 7.82 -5.57 -19.54
CA LYS A 21 8.97 -4.64 -19.51
C LYS A 21 8.58 -3.18 -19.23
N ASN A 22 7.31 -2.82 -19.35
CA ASN A 22 6.82 -1.43 -19.29
C ASN A 22 5.74 -1.22 -18.21
N GLN A 23 5.70 -2.05 -17.17
CA GLN A 23 4.62 -2.03 -16.18
C GLN A 23 5.15 -1.97 -14.75
N PHE A 24 4.33 -1.35 -13.89
CA PHE A 24 4.61 -1.26 -12.46
C PHE A 24 4.49 -2.64 -11.83
N LYS A 25 5.51 -3.04 -11.07
CA LYS A 25 5.58 -4.37 -10.49
C LYS A 25 4.89 -4.40 -9.15
N TRP A 26 3.98 -5.35 -8.97
CA TRP A 26 3.52 -5.76 -7.66
C TRP A 26 4.57 -6.67 -7.01
N SER A 27 4.96 -6.36 -5.77
CA SER A 27 6.09 -7.02 -5.10
C SER A 27 5.69 -8.15 -4.15
N ALA A 28 4.43 -8.59 -4.18
CA ALA A 28 3.94 -9.72 -3.37
C ALA A 28 3.35 -10.85 -4.21
N GLU A 29 3.26 -12.03 -3.60
CA GLU A 29 2.67 -13.23 -4.18
C GLU A 29 1.13 -13.25 -4.07
N PHE A 30 0.54 -12.53 -3.10
CA PHE A 30 -0.92 -12.42 -2.95
C PHE A 30 -1.50 -11.30 -3.82
N GLU A 31 -2.83 -11.27 -4.00
CA GLU A 31 -3.53 -10.26 -4.81
C GLU A 31 -3.35 -8.84 -4.29
N VAL A 32 -3.31 -7.87 -5.22
CA VAL A 32 -3.27 -6.45 -4.83
C VAL A 32 -4.54 -6.14 -4.02
N PRO A 33 -4.43 -5.72 -2.75
CA PRO A 33 -5.59 -5.46 -1.92
C PRO A 33 -6.51 -4.39 -2.52
N ALA A 34 -7.82 -4.61 -2.42
CA ALA A 34 -8.81 -3.67 -2.93
C ALA A 34 -8.92 -2.43 -2.04
N ILE A 35 -9.30 -1.28 -2.61
CA ILE A 35 -9.67 -0.10 -1.81
C ILE A 35 -10.80 -0.48 -0.84
N GLY A 36 -10.60 -0.19 0.44
CA GLY A 36 -11.52 -0.56 1.50
C GLY A 36 -11.10 -1.78 2.32
N GLU A 37 -10.20 -2.62 1.81
CA GLU A 37 -9.66 -3.76 2.54
C GLU A 37 -8.63 -3.35 3.60
N ASP A 38 -8.48 -4.21 4.61
CA ASP A 38 -7.48 -4.05 5.65
C ASP A 38 -6.21 -4.85 5.34
N VAL A 39 -5.08 -4.22 5.62
CA VAL A 39 -3.74 -4.82 5.54
C VAL A 39 -2.99 -4.57 6.84
N VAL A 40 -1.99 -5.39 7.12
CA VAL A 40 -1.00 -5.10 8.17
C VAL A 40 0.27 -4.63 7.50
N ILE A 41 0.68 -3.38 7.75
CA ILE A 41 1.97 -2.86 7.33
C ILE A 41 2.98 -3.23 8.41
N TRP A 42 3.82 -4.23 8.15
CA TRP A 42 4.80 -4.71 9.12
C TRP A 42 6.05 -3.83 9.15
N LEU A 43 6.35 -3.13 8.04
CA LEU A 43 7.49 -2.23 7.94
C LEU A 43 7.40 -1.14 9.02
N ASN A 44 8.47 -0.98 9.80
CA ASN A 44 8.61 0.00 10.88
C ASN A 44 7.50 -0.06 11.95
N GLY A 45 6.76 -1.17 12.05
CA GLY A 45 5.70 -1.34 13.03
C GLY A 45 4.52 -0.38 12.84
N VAL A 46 4.17 -0.03 11.60
CA VAL A 46 3.03 0.85 11.30
C VAL A 46 1.69 0.21 11.72
N GLY A 47 1.53 -1.09 11.52
CA GLY A 47 0.38 -1.86 12.00
C GLY A 47 -0.79 -1.94 11.01
N ARG A 48 -2.00 -2.23 11.52
CA ARG A 48 -3.20 -2.36 10.69
C ARG A 48 -3.56 -1.02 10.02
N ALA A 49 -3.88 -1.09 8.74
CA ALA A 49 -4.26 0.06 7.93
C ALA A 49 -5.32 -0.31 6.90
N LYS A 50 -6.15 0.67 6.55
CA LYS A 50 -7.16 0.54 5.50
C LYS A 50 -6.60 1.02 4.17
N VAL A 51 -6.76 0.24 3.10
CA VAL A 51 -6.38 0.67 1.75
C VAL A 51 -7.32 1.76 1.26
N VAL A 52 -6.76 2.89 0.83
CA VAL A 52 -7.51 4.07 0.36
C VAL A 52 -7.15 4.47 -1.08
N GLY A 53 -6.14 3.83 -1.67
CA GLY A 53 -5.75 4.05 -3.06
C GLY A 53 -4.47 3.31 -3.41
N TYR A 54 -3.91 3.63 -4.57
CA TYR A 54 -2.65 3.04 -5.04
C TYR A 54 -1.68 4.14 -5.46
N ALA A 55 -0.39 3.85 -5.40
CA ALA A 55 0.60 4.72 -5.99
C ALA A 55 1.74 3.90 -6.62
N THR A 56 2.43 4.50 -7.57
CA THR A 56 3.60 3.89 -8.20
C THR A 56 4.84 4.71 -7.92
N ASP A 57 5.90 4.04 -7.50
CA ASP A 57 7.19 4.64 -7.21
C ASP A 57 8.32 3.65 -7.53
N GLY A 58 9.43 4.14 -8.08
CA GLY A 58 10.59 3.30 -8.44
C GLY A 58 10.28 2.13 -9.40
N GLY A 59 9.19 2.18 -10.16
CA GLY A 59 8.74 1.08 -11.02
C GLY A 59 7.92 -0.01 -10.31
N TYR A 60 7.54 0.20 -9.06
CA TYR A 60 6.70 -0.70 -8.28
C TYR A 60 5.31 -0.08 -8.05
N LEU A 61 4.31 -0.94 -7.92
CA LEU A 61 2.99 -0.60 -7.42
C LEU A 61 2.97 -0.77 -5.90
N GLY A 62 2.55 0.27 -5.18
CA GLY A 62 2.25 0.23 -3.76
C GLY A 62 0.78 0.56 -3.48
N VAL A 63 0.34 0.18 -2.28
CA VAL A 63 -0.95 0.55 -1.72
C VAL A 63 -0.79 1.81 -0.86
N MET A 64 -1.68 2.78 -1.06
CA MET A 64 -1.83 3.91 -0.15
C MET A 64 -2.82 3.50 0.92
N SER A 65 -2.39 3.52 2.19
CA SER A 65 -3.18 2.99 3.30
C SER A 65 -3.22 3.97 4.48
N MET A 66 -4.36 4.06 5.15
CA MET A 66 -4.57 4.88 6.33
C MET A 66 -4.42 4.01 7.59
N PRO A 67 -3.35 4.17 8.40
CA PRO A 67 -3.17 3.39 9.61
C PRO A 67 -4.28 3.68 10.64
N TYR A 68 -4.81 2.65 11.29
CA TYR A 68 -5.85 2.81 12.32
C TYR A 68 -5.29 3.35 13.64
N ASN A 69 -4.10 2.88 14.03
CA ASN A 69 -3.41 3.28 15.24
C ASN A 69 -1.90 3.41 14.97
N PRO A 70 -1.48 4.46 14.23
CA PRO A 70 -0.08 4.61 13.85
C PRO A 70 0.81 4.80 15.10
N PRO A 71 2.06 4.31 15.07
CA PRO A 71 3.00 4.54 16.15
C PRO A 71 3.35 6.03 16.29
N ALA A 72 3.72 6.45 17.49
CA ALA A 72 3.97 7.86 17.79
C ALA A 72 5.04 8.51 16.90
N TRP A 73 6.03 7.74 16.44
CA TRP A 73 7.04 8.25 15.49
C TRP A 73 6.42 8.64 14.15
N TRP A 74 5.45 7.87 13.66
CA TRP A 74 4.79 8.11 12.39
C TRP A 74 3.96 9.40 12.47
N VAL A 75 3.23 9.58 13.58
CA VAL A 75 2.41 10.77 13.82
C VAL A 75 3.27 12.03 13.90
N ARG A 76 4.45 11.97 14.54
CA ARG A 76 5.37 13.11 14.61
C ARG A 76 5.90 13.52 13.23
N GLN A 77 6.07 12.58 12.31
CA GLN A 77 6.64 12.83 10.99
C GLN A 77 5.58 13.24 9.96
N ASN A 78 4.38 12.65 10.02
CA ASN A 78 3.37 12.79 8.98
C ASN A 78 2.11 13.53 9.45
N GLY A 79 1.96 13.79 10.75
CA GLY A 79 0.72 14.26 11.37
C GLY A 79 -0.23 13.11 11.73
N PRO A 80 -1.43 13.40 12.27
CA PRO A 80 -2.47 12.40 12.51
C PRO A 80 -2.84 11.66 11.22
N ALA A 81 -3.13 10.36 11.29
CA ALA A 81 -3.53 9.59 10.10
C ALA A 81 -4.85 10.13 9.52
N GLY A 82 -4.87 10.31 8.20
CA GLY A 82 -6.03 10.75 7.44
C GLY A 82 -5.86 10.49 5.94
N LEU A 83 -6.87 10.87 5.16
CA LEU A 83 -6.86 10.68 3.71
C LEU A 83 -5.81 11.54 2.98
N ASP A 84 -5.38 12.63 3.61
CA ASP A 84 -4.41 13.57 3.02
C ASP A 84 -2.96 13.07 3.12
N ASN A 85 -2.66 12.17 4.06
CA ASN A 85 -1.34 11.62 4.33
C ASN A 85 -1.31 10.08 4.45
N PRO A 86 -1.81 9.31 3.47
CA PRO A 86 -1.78 7.86 3.55
C PRO A 86 -0.33 7.35 3.50
N ALA A 87 -0.05 6.30 4.26
CA ALA A 87 1.21 5.57 4.16
C ALA A 87 1.28 4.81 2.83
N LEU A 88 2.36 4.98 2.08
CA LEU A 88 2.67 4.14 0.93
C LEU A 88 3.41 2.89 1.44
N ALA A 89 2.89 1.71 1.11
CA ALA A 89 3.56 0.44 1.36
C ALA A 89 3.50 -0.45 0.10
N PHE A 90 4.57 -1.19 -0.16
CA PHE A 90 4.64 -2.13 -1.27
C PHE A 90 4.17 -3.53 -0.86
N GLY A 91 3.85 -4.39 -1.83
CA GLY A 91 3.36 -5.75 -1.56
C GLY A 91 4.25 -6.54 -0.60
N ALA A 92 5.57 -6.44 -0.76
CA ALA A 92 6.53 -7.08 0.14
C ALA A 92 6.43 -6.60 1.61
N GLU A 93 5.91 -5.39 1.87
CA GLU A 93 5.90 -4.70 3.17
C GLU A 93 4.58 -4.86 3.93
N ILE A 94 3.62 -5.60 3.35
CA ILE A 94 2.29 -5.79 3.93
C ILE A 94 1.87 -7.27 3.94
N THR A 95 0.91 -7.58 4.78
CA THR A 95 0.16 -8.84 4.71
C THR A 95 -1.35 -8.55 4.64
N PRO A 96 -2.13 -9.35 3.88
CA PRO A 96 -3.59 -9.26 3.92
C PRO A 96 -4.10 -9.64 5.31
N VAL A 97 -5.12 -8.94 5.78
CA VAL A 97 -5.91 -9.39 6.92
C VAL A 97 -6.87 -10.47 6.42
N SER A 98 -6.77 -11.69 6.95
CA SER A 98 -7.77 -12.72 6.64
C SER A 98 -9.14 -12.32 7.23
N PRO A 99 -10.25 -12.51 6.51
CA PRO A 99 -11.59 -12.21 7.02
C PRO A 99 -12.00 -13.03 8.27
N ALA A 100 -11.20 -14.03 8.67
CA ALA A 100 -11.41 -14.83 9.87
C ALA A 100 -11.00 -14.14 11.19
N GLU A 101 -10.36 -12.97 11.15
CA GLU A 101 -9.92 -12.18 12.33
C GLU A 101 -10.57 -10.79 12.38
N ALA A 102 -11.88 -10.73 12.20
CA ALA A 102 -12.70 -9.63 12.70
C ALA A 102 -13.32 -10.07 14.05
N PRO A 103 -13.17 -9.28 15.14
CA PRO A 103 -13.77 -9.58 16.43
C PRO A 103 -15.31 -9.52 16.40
#